data_AF-A0A6N3FHY7-F1
#
_entry.id   AF-A0A6N3FHY7-F1
#
_cell.length_a   1.000
_cell.length_b   1.000
_cell.length_c   1.000
_cell.angle_alpha   90.00
_cell.angle_beta   90.00
_cell.angle_gamma   90.00
#
_symmetry.space_group_name_H-M   'P 1'
#
loop_
_entity.id
_entity.type
_entity.pdbx_description
1 polymer ?
#
loop_
_entity_poly.entity_id
_entity_poly.type
_entity_poly.pdbx_seq_one_letter_code
_entity_poly.pdbx_strand_id
1 'polypeptide(L)'
;MFAGMNSASATDVWVDHWNYENIDIYVMNDAITYSSDSNGRGFSVSTKFVKNGQLKQIVVWNFSKFRNDMWRYRTNTMRGGHTTVVIPHNGVFEYGMNQIGWRYYIDQTYYY
;
A
#
# COMPACT_ATOMS: atom_id res chain seq x y z
N MET A 1 -5.53 -8.66 -38.30
CA MET A 1 -6.00 -9.03 -36.94
C MET A 1 -5.06 -8.33 -35.97
N PHE A 2 -5.58 -7.43 -35.13
CA PHE A 2 -4.78 -6.52 -34.32
C PHE A 2 -4.11 -7.28 -33.17
N ALA A 3 -2.78 -7.34 -33.16
CA ALA A 3 -2.04 -7.65 -31.95
C ALA A 3 -2.09 -6.40 -31.07
N GLY A 4 -2.99 -6.41 -30.09
CA GLY A 4 -3.09 -5.33 -29.11
C GLY A 4 -1.75 -5.18 -28.40
N MET A 5 -1.06 -4.06 -28.65
CA MET A 5 -0.06 -3.55 -27.74
C MET A 5 -0.77 -3.32 -26.40
N ASN A 6 -0.67 -4.29 -25.49
CA ASN A 6 -0.87 -4.01 -24.08
C ASN A 6 0.29 -3.11 -23.67
N SER A 7 0.12 -1.81 -23.88
CA SER A 7 0.96 -0.81 -23.23
C SER A 7 0.77 -1.01 -21.73
N ALA A 8 1.71 -1.70 -21.07
CA ALA A 8 1.84 -1.74 -19.63
C ALA A 8 2.22 -0.32 -19.17
N SER A 9 1.23 0.56 -19.13
CA SER A 9 1.35 1.89 -18.55
C SER A 9 1.30 1.70 -17.04
N ALA A 10 2.45 1.37 -16.45
CA ALA A 10 2.65 1.44 -15.02
C ALA A 10 2.37 2.87 -14.58
N THR A 11 1.11 3.14 -14.22
CA THR A 11 0.63 4.46 -13.89
C THR A 11 0.94 4.66 -12.41
N ASP A 12 2.00 5.41 -12.14
CA ASP A 12 2.35 5.83 -10.80
C ASP A 12 1.28 6.81 -10.29
N VAL A 13 0.53 6.42 -9.25
CA VAL A 13 -0.52 7.26 -8.67
C VAL A 13 -0.01 7.92 -7.40
N TRP A 14 -0.04 9.24 -7.33
CA TRP A 14 0.30 9.98 -6.11
C TRP A 14 -0.75 9.73 -5.03
N VAL A 15 -0.32 9.29 -3.84
CA VAL A 15 -1.23 8.92 -2.75
C VAL A 15 -0.94 9.61 -1.43
N ASP A 16 0.27 10.14 -1.23
CA ASP A 16 0.66 10.73 0.05
C ASP A 16 1.87 11.66 -0.09
N HIS A 17 2.02 12.57 0.86
CA HIS A 17 3.19 13.43 1.03
C HIS A 17 3.64 13.46 2.50
N TRP A 18 4.84 12.95 2.76
CA TRP A 18 5.44 12.91 4.09
C TRP A 18 6.24 14.18 4.36
N ASN A 19 5.59 15.15 5.02
CA ASN A 19 6.14 16.47 5.31
C ASN A 19 7.52 16.44 6.01
N TYR A 20 7.70 15.56 7.00
CA TYR A 20 8.93 15.52 7.80
C TYR A 20 10.18 15.16 6.97
N GLU A 21 10.04 14.22 6.03
CA GLU A 21 11.13 13.79 5.16
C GLU A 21 11.17 14.51 3.81
N ASN A 22 10.11 15.28 3.51
CA ASN A 22 9.79 15.86 2.21
C ASN A 22 9.81 14.80 1.10
N ILE A 23 8.92 13.81 1.22
CA ILE A 23 8.83 12.67 0.30
C ILE A 23 7.41 12.55 -0.25
N ASP A 24 7.31 12.52 -1.58
CA ASP A 24 6.09 12.15 -2.29
C ASP A 24 6.05 10.63 -2.49
N ILE A 25 4.87 10.05 -2.28
CA ILE A 25 4.67 8.61 -2.39
C ILE A 25 3.72 8.34 -3.55
N TYR A 26 4.20 7.51 -4.47
CA TYR A 26 3.44 7.07 -5.62
C TYR A 26 3.23 5.56 -5.57
N VAL A 27 1.99 5.09 -5.70
CA VAL A 27 1.66 3.67 -5.83
C VAL A 27 1.89 3.22 -7.27
N MET A 28 2.58 2.10 -7.42
CA MET A 28 2.71 1.39 -8.69
C MET A 28 1.49 0.46 -8.85
N ASN A 29 0.43 0.95 -9.51
CA ASN A 29 -0.89 0.30 -9.52
C ASN A 29 -0.87 -1.15 -10.04
N ASP A 30 -0.05 -1.43 -11.05
CA ASP A 30 0.06 -2.75 -11.70
C ASP A 30 0.67 -3.83 -10.78
N ALA A 31 1.05 -3.49 -9.55
CA ALA A 31 1.72 -4.36 -8.59
C ALA A 31 0.89 -4.66 -7.32
N ILE A 32 -0.43 -4.40 -7.33
CA ILE A 32 -1.29 -4.80 -6.20
C ILE A 32 -1.59 -6.29 -6.29
N THR A 33 -1.23 -7.03 -5.25
CA THR A 33 -1.57 -8.44 -5.07
C THR A 33 -2.32 -8.60 -3.75
N TYR A 34 -3.31 -9.48 -3.68
CA TYR A 34 -4.12 -9.64 -2.47
C TYR A 34 -4.54 -11.09 -2.27
N SER A 35 -4.81 -11.45 -1.02
CA SER A 35 -5.28 -12.76 -0.62
C SER A 35 -6.21 -12.66 0.59
N SER A 36 -7.16 -13.59 0.69
CA SER A 36 -8.07 -13.71 1.84
C SER A 36 -8.33 -15.18 2.13
N ASP A 37 -8.29 -15.56 3.40
CA ASP A 37 -8.60 -16.90 3.90
C ASP A 37 -9.36 -16.82 5.23
N SER A 38 -9.56 -17.96 5.90
CA SER A 38 -10.27 -18.04 7.19
C SER A 38 -9.52 -17.40 8.36
N ASN A 39 -8.21 -17.21 8.24
CA ASN A 39 -7.36 -16.62 9.29
C ASN A 39 -7.19 -15.11 9.10
N GLY A 40 -7.39 -14.59 7.89
CA GLY A 40 -7.30 -13.16 7.65
C GLY A 40 -7.30 -12.79 6.18
N ARG A 41 -6.98 -11.53 5.93
CA ARG A 41 -6.78 -11.02 4.58
C ARG A 41 -5.63 -10.04 4.55
N GLY A 42 -5.05 -9.85 3.38
CA GLY A 42 -3.93 -8.94 3.20
C GLY A 42 -3.70 -8.62 1.74
N PHE A 43 -2.93 -7.57 1.52
CA PHE A 43 -2.50 -7.17 0.19
C PHE A 43 -1.10 -6.58 0.24
N SER A 44 -0.40 -6.70 -0.87
CA SER A 44 0.92 -6.14 -1.06
C SER A 44 0.91 -5.17 -2.23
N VAL A 45 1.61 -4.05 -2.07
CA VAL A 45 1.69 -2.99 -3.07
C VAL A 45 3.08 -2.35 -3.04
N SER A 46 3.59 -2.02 -4.22
CA SER A 46 4.88 -1.34 -4.36
C SER A 46 4.67 0.16 -4.53
N THR A 47 5.53 0.94 -3.90
CA THR A 47 5.49 2.40 -3.93
C THR A 47 6.85 2.99 -4.30
N LYS A 48 6.85 4.09 -5.03
CA LYS A 48 8.03 4.92 -5.29
C LYS A 48 8.05 6.06 -4.29
N PHE A 49 9.14 6.16 -3.55
CA PHE A 49 9.41 7.29 -2.68
C PHE A 49 10.23 8.28 -3.48
N VAL A 50 9.67 9.46 -3.76
CA VAL A 50 10.30 10.50 -4.57
C VAL A 50 10.65 11.67 -3.67
N LYS A 51 11.87 12.18 -3.79
CA LYS A 51 12.35 13.36 -3.06
C LYS A 51 12.94 14.34 -4.06
N ASN A 52 12.46 15.58 -4.04
CA ASN A 52 12.91 16.64 -4.96
C ASN A 52 12.85 16.20 -6.45
N GLY A 53 11.78 15.48 -6.83
CA GLY A 53 11.60 14.97 -8.19
C GLY A 53 12.48 13.76 -8.56
N GLN A 54 13.28 13.23 -7.64
CA GLN A 54 14.14 12.07 -7.88
C GLN A 54 13.65 10.84 -7.10
N LEU A 55 13.71 9.67 -7.73
CA LEU A 55 13.41 8.40 -7.06
C LEU A 55 14.45 8.13 -5.97
N LYS A 56 14.01 8.11 -4.70
CA LYS A 56 14.85 7.76 -3.54
C LYS A 56 14.94 6.24 -3.39
N GLN A 57 13.80 5.55 -3.43
CA GLN A 57 13.72 4.09 -3.27
C GLN A 57 12.35 3.55 -3.68
N ILE A 58 12.27 2.23 -3.85
CA ILE A 58 11.01 1.49 -3.98
C ILE A 58 10.74 0.78 -2.65
N VAL A 59 9.53 0.99 -2.09
CA VAL A 59 9.08 0.36 -0.85
C VAL A 59 7.92 -0.57 -1.15
N VAL A 60 8.08 -1.84 -0.79
CA VAL A 60 7.02 -2.85 -0.87
C VAL A 60 6.32 -2.91 0.48
N TRP A 61 5.05 -2.52 0.48
CA TRP A 61 4.17 -2.61 1.64
C TRP A 61 3.44 -3.93 1.61
N ASN A 62 3.33 -4.59 2.77
CA ASN A 62 2.51 -5.77 2.97
C ASN A 62 1.54 -5.46 4.10
N PHE A 63 0.29 -5.20 3.75
CA PHE A 63 -0.80 -4.98 4.67
C PHE A 63 -1.49 -6.30 4.99
N SER A 64 -1.82 -6.50 6.26
CA SER A 64 -2.45 -7.73 6.71
C SER A 64 -3.34 -7.47 7.91
N LYS A 65 -4.43 -8.22 7.97
CA LYS A 65 -5.39 -8.22 9.07
C LYS A 65 -5.65 -9.67 9.50
N PHE A 66 -5.40 -9.97 10.77
CA PHE A 66 -5.72 -11.27 11.35
C PHE A 66 -7.13 -11.21 11.96
N ARG A 67 -8.07 -11.97 11.39
CA ARG A 67 -9.48 -12.01 11.84
C ARG A 67 -10.06 -10.61 12.09
N ASN A 68 -10.43 -10.31 13.34
CA ASN A 68 -11.04 -9.04 13.77
C ASN A 68 -10.03 -8.04 14.34
N ASP A 69 -8.72 -8.32 14.30
CA ASP A 69 -7.65 -7.44 14.81
C ASP A 69 -7.41 -6.21 13.91
N MET A 70 -6.73 -5.18 14.39
CA MET A 70 -6.43 -3.99 13.59
C MET A 70 -5.61 -4.34 12.34
N TRP A 71 -5.75 -3.53 11.28
CA TRP A 71 -4.85 -3.59 10.15
C TRP A 71 -3.42 -3.28 10.56
N ARG A 72 -2.50 -4.09 10.06
CA ARG A 72 -1.06 -3.94 10.26
C ARG A 72 -0.33 -3.96 8.93
N TYR A 73 0.88 -3.44 8.93
CA TYR A 73 1.76 -3.50 7.78
C TYR A 73 3.18 -3.84 8.16
N ARG A 74 3.92 -4.37 7.19
CA ARG A 74 5.39 -4.40 7.20
C ARG A 74 5.90 -3.94 5.84
N THR A 75 7.08 -3.35 5.81
CA THR A 75 7.76 -3.02 4.56
C THR A 75 9.00 -3.89 4.36
N ASN A 76 9.48 -3.98 3.12
CA ASN A 76 10.77 -4.60 2.81
C ASN A 76 11.98 -3.86 3.43
N THR A 77 11.79 -2.65 3.94
CA THR A 77 12.82 -1.84 4.60
C THR A 77 12.86 -2.01 6.13
N MET A 78 11.86 -2.67 6.72
CA MET A 78 11.83 -2.96 8.16
C MET A 78 12.76 -4.10 8.53
N ARG A 79 13.38 -4.01 9.71
CA ARG A 79 14.21 -5.09 10.28
C ARG A 79 13.36 -6.05 11.11
N GLY A 80 13.59 -7.35 10.95
CA GLY A 80 12.88 -8.40 11.68
C GLY A 80 11.42 -8.54 11.22
N GLY A 81 10.79 -9.69 11.52
CA GLY A 81 9.39 -9.98 11.14
C GLY A 81 8.33 -9.12 11.86
N HIS A 82 8.70 -7.93 12.31
CA HIS A 82 7.80 -7.01 13.00
C HIS A 82 6.80 -6.39 12.03
N THR A 83 5.61 -6.15 12.55
CA THR A 83 4.53 -5.44 11.87
C THR A 83 4.11 -4.23 12.70
N THR A 84 3.77 -3.13 12.04
CA THR A 84 3.28 -1.89 12.66
C THR A 84 1.79 -1.75 12.42
N VAL A 85 1.04 -1.19 13.37
CA VAL A 85 -0.39 -0.90 13.18
C VAL A 85 -0.57 0.22 12.16
N VAL A 86 -1.54 0.08 11.23
CA VAL A 86 -1.86 1.14 10.26
C VAL A 86 -2.62 2.25 10.98
N ILE A 87 -2.06 3.46 10.95
CA ILE A 87 -2.67 4.66 11.54
C ILE A 87 -3.57 5.32 10.49
N PRO A 88 -4.72 5.90 10.88
CA PRO A 88 -5.59 6.68 10.01
C PRO A 88 -4.88 7.68 9.09
N HIS A 89 -5.46 7.86 7.91
CA HIS A 89 -4.96 8.69 6.80
C HIS A 89 -3.67 8.16 6.15
N ASN A 90 -3.49 6.84 6.13
CA ASN A 90 -2.40 6.22 5.36
C ASN A 90 -2.81 6.08 3.89
N GLY A 91 -2.32 6.99 3.03
CA GLY A 91 -2.74 7.06 1.62
C GLY A 91 -2.47 5.78 0.82
N VAL A 92 -1.38 5.07 1.12
CA VAL A 92 -1.05 3.79 0.47
C VAL A 92 -2.08 2.71 0.81
N PHE A 93 -2.45 2.62 2.09
CA PHE A 93 -3.45 1.66 2.57
C PHE A 93 -4.83 1.94 1.97
N GLU A 94 -5.30 3.18 2.08
CA GLU A 94 -6.63 3.57 1.62
C GLU A 94 -6.77 3.40 0.10
N TYR A 95 -5.72 3.75 -0.66
CA TYR A 95 -5.69 3.50 -2.10
C TYR A 95 -5.79 2.00 -2.41
N GLY A 96 -5.00 1.16 -1.75
CA GLY A 96 -5.04 -0.29 -1.94
C GLY A 96 -6.40 -0.89 -1.63
N MET A 97 -7.01 -0.51 -0.50
CA MET A 97 -8.35 -0.96 -0.12
C MET A 97 -9.41 -0.57 -1.16
N ASN A 98 -9.33 0.66 -1.69
CA ASN A 98 -10.23 1.14 -2.73
C ASN A 98 -10.06 0.36 -4.05
N GLN A 99 -8.82 0.14 -4.50
CA GLN A 99 -8.56 -0.64 -5.72
C GLN A 99 -9.06 -2.09 -5.61
N ILE A 100 -8.94 -2.71 -4.44
CA ILE A 100 -9.39 -4.08 -4.20
C ILE A 100 -10.92 -4.14 -3.97
N GLY A 101 -11.56 -3.03 -3.60
CA GLY A 101 -12.98 -2.98 -3.22
C GLY A 101 -13.25 -3.51 -1.81
N TRP A 102 -12.26 -3.51 -0.92
CA TRP A 102 -12.44 -3.90 0.47
C TRP A 102 -12.89 -2.74 1.33
N ARG A 103 -13.90 -2.99 2.16
CA ARG A 103 -14.35 -2.04 3.17
C ARG A 103 -13.42 -2.07 4.38
N TYR A 104 -13.23 -0.90 4.97
CA TYR A 104 -12.62 -0.71 6.28
C TYR A 104 -13.42 0.33 7.06
N TYR A 105 -13.20 0.38 8.36
CA TYR A 105 -13.68 1.45 9.21
C TYR A 105 -12.57 1.86 10.19
N ILE A 106 -12.72 3.07 10.74
CA ILE A 106 -11.85 3.55 11.81
C ILE A 106 -12.61 3.37 13.11
N ASP A 107 -11.98 2.70 14.07
CA ASP A 107 -12.44 2.67 15.45
C ASP A 107 -11.33 3.22 16.34
N GLN A 108 -11.67 4.28 17.09
CA GLN A 108 -10.75 5.14 17.82
C GLN A 108 -9.60 5.64 16.95
N THR A 109 -8.46 4.97 16.99
CA THR A 109 -7.19 5.40 16.37
C THR A 109 -6.68 4.41 15.34
N TYR A 110 -7.45 3.37 14.98
CA TYR A 110 -6.98 2.28 14.12
C TYR A 110 -7.98 1.87 13.05
N TYR A 111 -7.46 1.36 11.94
CA TYR A 111 -8.25 0.73 10.89
C TYR A 111 -8.63 -0.72 11.26
N TYR A 112 -9.88 -1.09 10.99
CA TYR A 112 -10.42 -2.44 11.05
C TYR A 112 -11.12 -2.79 9.74
#